data_AF-A0A9E3H268-F1
#
_entry.id   AF-A0A9E3H268-F1
#
_cell.length_a   1.000
_cell.length_b   1.000
_cell.length_c   1.000
_cell.angle_alpha   90.00
_cell.angle_beta   90.00
_cell.angle_gamma   90.00
#
_symmetry.space_group_name_H-M   'P 1'
#
loop_
_entity.id
_entity.type
_entity.pdbx_description
1 polymer ?
#
loop_
_entity_poly.entity_id
_entity_poly.type
_entity_poly.pdbx_seq_one_letter_code
_entity_poly.pdbx_strand_id
1 'polypeptide(L)'
;MACPPGHPLDGRRDVPLAALRDAAFVDFEPAWGTRRLVDRAFAEAGVERRIAFEVSDLGTLLDLVGRGLGIAVVPEAVARARRPAVGVAELAGPEMCWELVVA
;
A
#
# COMPACT_ATOMS: atom_id res chain seq x y z
N MET A 1 1.00 3.15 -4.21
CA MET A 1 0.42 1.87 -3.74
C MET A 1 0.76 0.75 -4.71
N ALA A 2 0.89 -0.47 -4.20
CA ALA A 2 0.95 -1.68 -4.99
C ALA A 2 -0.45 -2.33 -5.04
N CYS A 3 -0.80 -2.90 -6.18
CA CYS A 3 -2.06 -3.61 -6.40
C CYS A 3 -1.83 -4.86 -7.27
N PRO A 4 -2.82 -5.76 -7.40
CA PRO A 4 -2.70 -6.90 -8.31
C PRO A 4 -2.48 -6.42 -9.77
N PRO A 5 -1.74 -7.16 -10.60
CA PRO A 5 -1.65 -6.85 -12.03
C PRO A 5 -3.04 -6.77 -12.68
N GLY A 6 -3.29 -5.75 -13.50
CA GLY A 6 -4.60 -5.54 -14.14
C GLY A 6 -5.69 -4.98 -13.21
N HIS A 7 -5.35 -4.62 -11.97
CA HIS A 7 -6.27 -3.91 -11.08
C HIS A 7 -6.77 -2.59 -11.73
N PRO A 8 -8.04 -2.18 -11.55
CA PRO A 8 -8.60 -0.98 -12.21
C PRO A 8 -7.86 0.34 -11.94
N LEU A 9 -7.08 0.39 -10.86
CA LEU A 9 -6.28 1.55 -10.48
C LEU A 9 -4.83 1.47 -10.99
N ASP A 10 -4.41 0.37 -11.61
CA ASP A 10 -3.05 0.25 -12.15
C ASP A 10 -2.77 1.36 -13.19
N GLY A 11 -1.66 2.07 -13.00
CA GLY A 11 -1.25 3.22 -13.81
C GLY A 11 -1.97 4.53 -13.49
N ARG A 12 -2.92 4.54 -12.55
CA ARG A 12 -3.62 5.76 -12.14
C ARG A 12 -2.75 6.61 -11.23
N ARG A 13 -2.94 7.92 -11.34
CA ARG A 13 -2.33 8.93 -10.48
C ARG A 13 -3.38 9.67 -9.68
N ASP A 14 -2.93 10.36 -8.62
CA ASP A 14 -3.76 11.17 -7.74
C ASP A 14 -4.99 10.42 -7.19
N VAL A 15 -4.81 9.14 -6.87
CA VAL A 15 -5.89 8.30 -6.34
C VAL A 15 -6.19 8.69 -4.89
N PRO A 16 -7.36 9.23 -4.56
CA PRO A 16 -7.69 9.59 -3.19
C PRO A 16 -7.82 8.33 -2.32
N LEU A 17 -7.42 8.42 -1.05
CA LEU A 17 -7.56 7.30 -0.10
C LEU A 17 -9.00 6.78 0.01
N ALA A 18 -9.99 7.66 -0.18
CA ALA A 18 -11.40 7.28 -0.20
C ALA A 18 -11.76 6.27 -1.31
N ALA A 19 -11.02 6.26 -2.43
CA ALA A 19 -11.20 5.26 -3.49
C ALA A 19 -10.78 3.85 -3.06
N LEU A 20 -10.10 3.71 -1.92
CA LEU A 20 -9.61 2.45 -1.38
C LEU A 20 -10.48 1.89 -0.25
N ARG A 21 -11.59 2.55 0.08
CA ARG A 21 -12.45 2.19 1.23
C ARG A 21 -12.90 0.74 1.22
N ASP A 22 -13.25 0.20 0.06
CA ASP A 22 -13.77 -1.17 -0.08
C ASP A 22 -12.66 -2.21 -0.33
N ALA A 23 -11.42 -1.77 -0.49
CA ALA A 23 -10.30 -2.64 -0.80
C ALA A 23 -9.85 -3.47 0.41
N ALA A 24 -9.35 -4.68 0.14
CA ALA A 24 -8.66 -5.50 1.14
C ALA A 24 -7.18 -5.09 1.20
N PHE A 25 -6.65 -4.86 2.39
CA PHE A 25 -5.24 -4.51 2.57
C PHE A 25 -4.41 -5.71 3.00
N VAL A 26 -3.25 -5.85 2.37
CA VAL A 26 -2.09 -6.56 2.91
C VAL A 26 -1.19 -5.48 3.50
N ASP A 27 -0.95 -5.53 4.80
CA ASP A 27 -0.23 -4.48 5.52
C ASP A 27 0.91 -5.03 6.35
N PHE A 28 1.79 -4.14 6.79
CA PHE A 28 2.78 -4.49 7.80
C PHE A 28 2.12 -4.60 9.18
N GLU A 29 2.69 -5.45 10.02
CA GLU A 29 2.33 -5.51 11.44
C GLU A 29 2.50 -4.14 12.14
N PRO A 30 1.69 -3.82 13.17
CA PRO A 30 1.71 -2.52 13.86
C PRO A 30 3.07 -2.03 14.39
N ALA A 31 4.02 -2.95 14.62
CA ALA A 31 5.36 -2.61 15.08
C ALA A 31 6.15 -1.78 14.06
N TRP A 32 5.85 -1.91 12.76
CA TRP A 32 6.56 -1.24 11.68
C TRP A 32 6.28 0.27 11.64
N GLY A 33 7.33 1.08 11.51
CA GLY A 33 7.19 2.54 11.37
C GLY A 33 6.33 2.94 10.17
N THR A 34 6.50 2.21 9.06
CA THR A 34 5.70 2.29 7.84
C THR A 34 4.20 2.15 8.12
N ARG A 35 3.81 1.19 8.97
CA ARG A 35 2.41 0.95 9.33
C ARG A 35 1.81 2.17 10.05
N ARG A 36 2.52 2.74 11.02
CA ARG A 36 2.07 3.94 11.74
C ARG A 36 1.83 5.14 10.81
N LEU A 37 2.70 5.31 9.82
CA LEU A 37 2.55 6.38 8.83
C LEU A 37 1.28 6.18 7.99
N VAL A 38 1.02 4.95 7.54
CA VAL A 38 -0.18 4.65 6.75
C VAL A 38 -1.44 4.76 7.61
N ASP A 39 -1.43 4.28 8.86
CA ASP A 39 -2.53 4.46 9.81
C ASP A 39 -2.91 5.93 9.96
N ARG A 40 -1.91 6.80 10.15
CA ARG A 40 -2.13 8.25 10.28
C ARG A 40 -2.76 8.85 9.02
N ALA A 41 -2.24 8.53 7.84
CA ALA A 41 -2.76 9.04 6.57
C ALA A 41 -4.23 8.65 6.35
N PHE A 42 -4.60 7.41 6.68
CA PHE A 42 -5.98 6.94 6.57
C PHE A 42 -6.91 7.53 7.63
N ALA A 43 -6.42 7.70 8.86
CA ALA A 43 -7.17 8.36 9.93
C ALA A 43 -7.45 9.83 9.59
N GLU A 44 -6.44 10.58 9.10
CA GLU A 44 -6.60 11.98 8.66
C GLU A 44 -7.59 12.12 7.50
N ALA A 45 -7.66 11.11 6.61
CA ALA A 45 -8.63 11.06 5.52
C ALA A 45 -10.03 10.55 5.92
N GLY A 46 -10.22 10.11 7.18
CA GLY A 46 -11.48 9.52 7.64
C GLY A 46 -11.87 8.24 6.89
N VAL A 47 -10.87 7.45 6.47
CA VAL A 47 -11.05 6.19 5.74
C VAL A 47 -10.59 5.03 6.61
N GLU A 48 -11.52 4.13 6.96
CA GLU A 48 -11.16 2.89 7.63
C GLU A 48 -10.60 1.88 6.62
N ARG A 49 -9.53 1.18 7.03
CA ARG A 49 -8.91 0.14 6.22
C ARG A 49 -9.39 -1.23 6.66
N ARG A 50 -9.81 -2.05 5.69
CA ARG A 50 -10.06 -3.47 5.91
C ARG A 50 -8.78 -4.27 5.70
N ILE A 51 -8.09 -4.57 6.79
CA ILE A 51 -6.83 -5.33 6.77
C ILE A 51 -7.17 -6.82 6.73
N ALA A 52 -6.81 -7.49 5.62
CA ALA A 52 -7.02 -8.92 5.42
C ALA A 52 -5.80 -9.74 5.87
N PHE A 53 -4.59 -9.17 5.75
CA PHE A 53 -3.34 -9.81 6.14
C PHE A 53 -2.41 -8.78 6.78
N GLU A 54 -1.78 -9.17 7.88
CA GLU A 54 -0.63 -8.47 8.46
C GLU A 54 0.60 -9.34 8.27
N VAL A 55 1.71 -8.75 7.81
CA VAL A 55 2.96 -9.46 7.53
C VAL A 55 4.16 -8.72 8.09
N SER A 56 5.23 -9.47 8.34
CA SER A 56 6.44 -8.97 8.98
C SER A 56 7.57 -8.63 8.00
N ASP A 57 7.36 -8.75 6.69
CA ASP A 57 8.39 -8.43 5.69
C ASP A 57 7.80 -7.96 4.36
N LEU A 58 8.60 -7.17 3.63
CA LEU A 58 8.19 -6.54 2.37
C LEU A 58 8.02 -7.52 1.21
N GLY A 59 8.82 -8.60 1.18
CA GLY A 59 8.76 -9.61 0.12
C GLY A 59 7.43 -10.33 0.14
N THR A 60 7.05 -10.86 1.31
CA THR A 60 5.76 -11.52 1.54
C THR A 60 4.60 -10.58 1.23
N LEU A 61 4.67 -9.32 1.65
CA LEU A 61 3.65 -8.32 1.34
C LEU A 61 3.42 -8.19 -0.17
N LEU A 62 4.48 -8.00 -0.95
CA LEU A 62 4.39 -7.84 -2.39
C LEU A 62 3.97 -9.13 -3.11
N ASP A 63 4.36 -10.30 -2.60
CA ASP A 63 3.95 -11.59 -3.14
C ASP A 63 2.44 -11.84 -2.96
N LEU A 64 1.88 -11.50 -1.79
CA LEU A 64 0.45 -11.60 -1.56
C LEU A 64 -0.34 -10.63 -2.45
N VAL A 65 0.14 -9.40 -2.61
CA VAL A 65 -0.47 -8.41 -3.52
C VAL A 65 -0.43 -8.90 -4.97
N GLY A 66 0.71 -9.39 -5.44
CA GLY A 66 0.86 -9.92 -6.81
C GLY A 66 -0.05 -11.12 -7.10
N ARG A 67 -0.39 -11.90 -6.06
CA ARG A 67 -1.31 -13.04 -6.13
C ARG A 67 -2.79 -12.65 -6.01
N GLY A 68 -3.12 -11.38 -5.89
CA GLY A 68 -4.50 -10.91 -5.85
C GLY A 68 -5.16 -10.90 -4.48
N LEU A 69 -4.40 -11.07 -3.39
CA LEU A 69 -4.96 -11.20 -2.03
C LEU A 69 -5.21 -9.84 -1.34
N GLY A 70 -4.89 -8.73 -2.01
CA GLY A 70 -5.19 -7.38 -1.56
C GLY A 70 -4.33 -6.33 -2.24
N ILE A 71 -4.38 -5.11 -1.69
CA ILE A 71 -3.53 -3.98 -2.07
C ILE A 71 -2.61 -3.62 -0.90
N ALA A 72 -1.54 -2.87 -1.17
CA ALA A 72 -0.66 -2.37 -0.13
C ALA A 72 -0.22 -0.93 -0.38
N VAL A 73 -0.08 -0.16 0.70
CA VAL A 73 0.52 1.18 0.65
C VAL A 73 1.99 1.04 0.97
N VAL A 74 2.80 1.29 -0.04
CA VAL A 74 4.27 1.19 0.00
C VAL A 74 4.86 2.39 -0.74
N PRO A 75 6.14 2.73 -0.49
CA PRO A 75 6.84 3.72 -1.30
C PRO A 75 6.73 3.39 -2.79
N GLU A 76 6.59 4.42 -3.61
CA GLU A 76 6.42 4.26 -5.06
C GLU A 76 7.58 3.49 -5.69
N ALA A 77 8.82 3.79 -5.28
CA ALA A 77 10.01 3.10 -5.76
C ALA A 77 9.97 1.59 -5.51
N VAL A 78 9.45 1.16 -4.36
CA VAL A 78 9.27 -0.26 -4.00
C VAL A 78 8.25 -0.92 -4.91
N ALA A 79 7.09 -0.29 -5.12
CA ALA A 79 6.05 -0.84 -6.00
C ALA A 79 6.54 -0.91 -7.46
N ARG A 80 7.24 0.12 -7.95
CA ARG A 80 7.80 0.16 -9.30
C ARG A 80 8.88 -0.89 -9.51
N ALA A 81 9.76 -1.11 -8.54
CA ALA A 81 10.80 -2.14 -8.60
C ALA A 81 10.23 -3.56 -8.73
N ARG A 82 8.97 -3.78 -8.33
CA ARG A 82 8.30 -5.08 -8.39
C ARG A 82 7.46 -5.28 -9.67
N ARG A 83 7.41 -4.32 -10.58
CA ARG A 83 6.76 -4.50 -11.90
C ARG A 83 7.42 -5.64 -12.70
N PRO A 84 6.65 -6.43 -13.48
CA PRO A 84 5.20 -6.39 -13.65
C PRO A 84 4.42 -7.26 -12.65
N ALA A 85 5.08 -7.84 -11.64
CA ALA A 85 4.44 -8.76 -10.69
C ALA A 85 3.35 -8.09 -9.83
N VAL A 86 3.37 -6.76 -9.73
CA VAL A 86 2.30 -5.93 -9.15
C VAL A 86 1.98 -4.75 -10.07
N GLY A 87 0.74 -4.28 -10.04
CA GLY A 87 0.34 -2.97 -10.54
C GLY A 87 0.77 -1.84 -9.61
N VAL A 88 0.78 -0.60 -10.10
CA VAL A 88 1.19 0.59 -9.35
C VAL A 88 0.18 1.71 -9.56
N ALA A 89 -0.32 2.30 -8.47
CA ALA A 89 -1.08 3.55 -8.52
C ALA A 89 -0.47 4.59 -7.58
N GLU A 90 -0.48 5.86 -7.97
CA GLU A 90 -0.02 6.98 -7.13
C GLU A 90 -1.20 7.51 -6.32
N LEU A 91 -1.02 7.64 -5.01
CA LEU A 91 -2.07 8.11 -4.08
C LEU A 91 -2.04 9.64 -4.00
N ALA A 92 -3.20 10.27 -3.91
CA ALA A 92 -3.32 11.69 -3.59
C ALA A 92 -3.11 11.89 -2.08
N GLY A 93 -2.25 12.86 -1.73
CA GLY A 93 -1.96 13.24 -0.35
C GLY A 93 -0.60 13.94 -0.26
N PRO A 94 -0.30 14.65 0.85
CA PRO A 94 1.04 15.18 1.07
C PRO A 94 2.03 14.02 1.05
N GLU A 95 3.23 14.27 0.52
CA GLU A 95 4.31 13.29 0.47
C GLU A 95 4.42 12.58 1.82
N MET A 96 4.00 11.31 1.86
CA MET A 96 4.21 10.46 3.01
C MET A 96 5.73 10.39 3.18
N CYS A 97 6.30 11.14 4.12
CA CYS A 97 7.73 11.12 4.39
C CYS A 97 8.11 9.71 4.87
N TRP A 98 8.53 8.88 3.94
CA TRP A 98 9.03 7.55 4.21
C TRP A 98 10.41 7.69 4.86
N GLU A 99 10.46 7.71 6.19
CA GLU A 99 11.72 7.58 6.91
C GLU A 99 12.18 6.13 6.81
N LEU A 100 13.09 5.86 5.87
CA LEU A 100 13.76 4.57 5.74
C LEU A 100 14.74 4.41 6.89
N VAL A 101 14.32 3.75 7.97
CA VAL A 101 15.24 3.25 8.99
C VAL A 101 15.81 1.93 8.48
N VAL A 102 17.05 1.96 8.00
CA VAL A 102 17.83 0.75 7.74
C VAL A 102 18.41 0.30 9.08
N ALA A 103 17.98 -0.87 9.57
CA ALA A 103 18.59 -1.54 10.71
C ALA A 103 19.77 -2.40 10.25
#